data_AF-A0A6C0H856-F1
#
_entry.id   AF-A0A6C0H856-F1
#
_cell.length_a   1.000
_cell.length_b   1.000
_cell.length_c   1.000
_cell.angle_alpha   90.00
_cell.angle_beta   90.00
_cell.angle_gamma   90.00
#
_symmetry.space_group_name_H-M   'P 1'
#
loop_
_entity.id
_entity.type
_entity.pdbx_description
1 polymer ?
#
loop_
_entity_poly.entity_id
_entity_poly.type
_entity_poly.pdbx_seq_one_letter_code
_entity_poly.pdbx_strand_id
1 'polypeptide(L)' 'MTTRHVTFNLEQNTVHETYSRYEYNRHSIDSILYLKCYNRISQQEWCEMLEKLERYKFHEMLVHKDSVISVRLR' A
#
# COMPACT_ATOMS: atom_id res chain seq x y z
N MET A 1 -10.08 5.38 36.66
CA MET A 1 -9.60 4.49 35.59
C MET A 1 -8.12 4.22 35.83
N THR A 2 -7.72 2.98 36.04
CA THR A 2 -6.32 2.61 36.30
C THR A 2 -5.61 2.39 34.97
N THR A 3 -4.70 3.30 34.61
CA THR A 3 -3.86 3.18 33.43
C THR A 3 -2.89 2.01 33.62
N ARG A 4 -3.01 0.97 32.79
CA ARG A 4 -2.07 -0.15 32.79
C ARG A 4 -0.93 0.17 31.85
N HIS A 5 0.30 0.13 32.36
CA HIS A 5 1.51 0.23 31.55
C HIS A 5 1.97 -1.18 31.18
N VAL A 6 2.23 -1.40 29.89
CA VAL A 6 2.81 -2.64 29.38
C VAL A 6 4.32 -2.49 29.36
N THR A 7 5.03 -3.50 29.85
CA THR A 7 6.49 -3.57 29.81
C THR A 7 6.88 -4.90 29.19
N PHE A 8 7.80 -4.89 28.24
CA PHE A 8 8.26 -6.10 27.54
C PHE A 8 9.57 -6.58 28.17
N ASN A 9 9.62 -7.86 28.56
CA ASN A 9 10.88 -8.50 28.95
C ASN A 9 11.64 -8.94 27.69
N LEU A 10 12.82 -8.37 27.46
CA LEU A 10 13.66 -8.66 26.30
C LEU A 10 14.72 -9.74 26.57
N GLU A 11 14.84 -10.23 27.82
CA GLU A 11 15.82 -11.28 28.21
C GLU A 11 15.58 -12.61 27.49
N GLN A 12 14.37 -12.84 26.98
CA GLN A 12 13.99 -14.05 26.25
C GLN A 12 14.00 -13.87 24.73
N ASN A 13 14.53 -12.75 24.21
CA ASN A 13 14.61 -12.56 22.77
C ASN A 13 15.60 -13.56 22.15
N THR A 14 15.12 -14.35 21.20
CA THR A 14 15.94 -15.27 20.41
C THR A 14 16.18 -14.72 19.02
N VAL A 15 17.42 -14.77 18.55
CA VAL A 15 17.76 -14.46 17.16
C VAL A 15 17.75 -15.77 16.38
N HIS A 16 16.98 -15.83 15.30
CA HIS A 16 16.93 -16.97 14.41
C HIS A 16 17.70 -16.65 13.13
N GLU A 17 18.47 -17.61 12.63
CA GLU A 17 18.98 -17.53 11.28
C GLU A 17 17.82 -17.64 10.31
N THR A 18 17.74 -16.69 9.39
CA THR A 18 16.71 -16.64 8.36
C THR A 18 17.37 -16.42 7.01
N TYR A 19 16.56 -16.55 5.96
CA TYR A 19 16.98 -16.29 4.59
C TYR A 19 17.74 -14.97 4.45
N SER A 20 18.91 -15.04 3.83
CA SER A 20 19.76 -13.89 3.55
C SER A 20 19.02 -12.88 2.66
N ARG A 21 19.35 -11.59 2.83
CA ARG A 21 18.79 -10.50 2.04
C ARG A 21 19.02 -10.61 0.52
N TYR A 22 19.88 -11.53 0.10
CA TYR A 22 20.28 -11.76 -1.28
C TYR A 22 19.62 -12.99 -1.92
N GLU A 23 18.83 -13.77 -1.17
CA GLU A 23 18.27 -15.03 -1.68
C GLU A 23 17.18 -14.86 -2.73
N TYR A 24 16.57 -13.68 -2.81
CA TYR A 24 15.61 -13.37 -3.85
C TYR A 24 15.62 -11.89 -4.19
N ASN A 25 15.16 -11.59 -5.41
CA ASN A 25 15.06 -10.23 -5.89
C ASN A 25 13.95 -9.47 -5.15
N ARG A 26 14.35 -8.47 -4.35
CA ARG A 26 13.45 -7.56 -3.62
C ARG A 26 13.25 -6.21 -4.34
N HIS A 27 13.58 -6.12 -5.63
CA HIS A 27 13.26 -4.92 -6.41
C HIS A 27 11.76 -4.63 -6.28
N SER A 28 11.46 -3.35 -6.06
CA SER A 28 10.07 -2.90 -5.93
C SER A 28 9.31 -3.25 -7.20
N ILE A 29 8.06 -3.67 -7.02
CA ILE A 29 7.10 -3.74 -8.12
C ILE A 29 7.02 -2.34 -8.75
N ASP A 30 6.83 -2.29 -10.08
CA ASP A 30 6.55 -1.05 -10.81
C ASP A 30 5.25 -0.43 -10.28
N SER A 31 5.40 0.38 -9.24
CA SER A 31 4.33 1.05 -8.55
C SER A 31 4.08 2.37 -9.22
N ILE A 32 2.87 2.59 -9.73
CA ILE A 32 2.49 3.86 -10.33
C ILE A 32 2.67 5.04 -9.36
N LEU A 33 2.46 4.81 -8.05
CA LEU A 33 2.71 5.81 -7.01
C LEU A 33 4.21 6.10 -6.88
N TYR A 34 5.05 5.08 -6.91
CA TYR A 34 6.50 5.26 -6.94
C TYR A 34 6.92 6.07 -8.17
N LEU A 35 6.47 5.66 -9.35
CA LEU A 35 6.78 6.36 -10.60
C LEU A 35 6.33 7.82 -10.54
N LYS A 36 5.15 8.12 -9.97
CA LYS A 36 4.67 9.49 -9.77
C LYS A 36 5.53 10.28 -8.79
N CYS A 37 5.84 9.73 -7.62
CA CYS A 37 6.61 10.42 -6.57
C CYS A 37 8.03 10.77 -7.01
N TYR A 38 8.62 9.98 -7.90
CA TYR A 38 9.95 10.21 -8.44
C TYR A 38 9.94 10.87 -9.82
N ASN A 39 8.81 11.46 -10.24
CA ASN A 39 8.64 12.16 -11.53
C ASN A 39 9.07 11.31 -12.74
N ARG A 40 8.88 10.00 -12.67
CA ARG A 40 9.22 9.03 -13.74
C ARG A 40 8.08 8.77 -14.71
N ILE A 41 6.93 9.41 -14.49
CA ILE A 41 5.81 9.45 -15.42
C ILE A 41 5.41 10.91 -15.64
N SER A 42 4.95 11.19 -16.85
CA SER A 42 4.38 12.47 -17.22
C SER A 42 3.06 12.73 -16.48
N GLN A 43 2.64 13.99 -16.49
CA GLN A 43 1.32 14.36 -15.96
C GLN A 43 0.19 13.70 -16.77
N GLN A 44 0.37 13.53 -18.09
CA GLN A 44 -0.61 12.87 -18.93
C GLN A 44 -0.78 11.39 -18.54
N GLU A 45 0.32 10.64 -18.42
CA GLU A 45 0.29 9.23 -17.99
C GLU A 45 -0.36 9.07 -16.61
N TRP A 46 -0.09 10.02 -15.70
CA TRP A 46 -0.74 10.04 -14.39
C TRP A 46 -2.26 10.24 -14.50
N CYS A 47 -2.72 11.20 -15.30
CA CYS A 47 -4.15 11.43 -15.53
C CYS A 47 -4.83 10.20 -16.16
N GLU A 48 -4.22 9.60 -17.18
CA GLU A 48 -4.75 8.39 -17.82
C GLU A 48 -4.91 7.22 -16.84
N MET A 49 -3.96 7.08 -15.89
CA MET A 49 -4.05 6.06 -14.84
C MET A 49 -5.17 6.34 -13.84
N LEU A 50 -5.38 7.60 -13.45
CA LEU A 50 -6.50 7.98 -12.59
C LEU A 50 -7.84 7.68 -13.25
N GLU A 51 -8.01 8.04 -14.53
CA GLU A 51 -9.24 7.75 -15.26
C GLU A 51 -9.52 6.25 -15.37
N LYS A 52 -8.49 5.43 -15.64
CA LYS A 52 -8.63 3.97 -15.68
C LYS A 52 -9.09 3.44 -14.32
N LEU A 53 -8.52 3.95 -13.24
CA LEU A 53 -8.87 3.54 -11.88
C LEU A 53 -10.30 3.96 -11.52
N GLU A 54 -10.73 5.17 -11.90
CA GLU A 54 -12.11 5.60 -11.71
C GLU A 54 -13.09 4.71 -12.47
N ARG A 55 -12.83 4.43 -13.76
CA ARG A 55 -13.69 3.55 -14.56
C ARG A 55 -13.85 2.18 -13.91
N TYR A 56 -12.75 1.57 -13.48
CA TYR A 56 -12.77 0.29 -12.77
C TYR A 56 -13.60 0.37 -11.48
N LYS A 57 -13.35 1.39 -10.66
CA LYS A 57 -14.04 1.59 -9.39
C LYS A 57 -15.55 1.77 -9.53
N PHE A 58 -16.01 2.39 -10.61
CA PHE A 58 -17.43 2.63 -10.86
C PHE A 58 -18.15 1.46 -11.51
N HIS A 59 -17.50 0.74 -12.42
CA HIS A 59 -18.18 -0.25 -13.28
C HIS A 59 -17.90 -1.69 -12.88
N GLU A 60 -16.75 -1.97 -12.27
CA GLU A 60 -16.27 -3.33 -12.05
C GLU A 60 -16.10 -3.67 -10.56
N MET A 61 -15.70 -2.70 -9.74
CA MET A 61 -15.44 -2.94 -8.32
C MET A 61 -16.74 -3.11 -7.53
N LEU A 62 -16.95 -4.31 -6.97
CA LEU A 62 -18.06 -4.57 -6.05
C LEU A 62 -17.83 -3.83 -4.73
N VAL A 63 -18.77 -2.97 -4.36
CA VAL A 63 -18.71 -2.17 -3.12
C VAL A 63 -20.01 -2.29 -2.36
N HIS A 64 -19.92 -2.35 -1.03
CA HIS A 64 -21.08 -2.30 -0.18
C HIS A 64 -21.86 -0.99 -0.39
N LYS A 65 -23.20 -1.07 -0.48
CA LYS A 65 -24.07 0.08 -0.80
C LYS A 65 -23.83 1.31 0.09
N ASP A 66 -23.52 1.09 1.37
CA ASP A 66 -23.31 2.15 2.35
C ASP A 66 -21.92 2.80 2.22
N SER A 67 -21.04 2.24 1.40
CA SER A 67 -19.67 2.70 1.19
C SER A 67 -19.45 3.33 -0.19
N VAL A 68 -20.46 3.36 -1.08
CA VAL A 68 -20.35 3.87 -2.46
C VAL A 68 -19.78 5.29 -2.54
N ILE A 69 -20.08 6.15 -1.57
CA ILE A 69 -19.59 7.54 -1.52
C ILE A 69 -18.06 7.60 -1.35
N SER A 70 -17.45 6.61 -0.68
CA SER A 70 -15.99 6.53 -0.47
C SER A 70 -15.18 6.05 -1.68
N VAL A 71 -15.87 5.65 -2.75
CA VAL A 71 -15.24 5.06 -3.95
C VAL A 71 -14.66 6.13 -4.88
N ARG A 72 -15.20 7.35 -4.86
CA ARG A 72 -14.78 8.45 -5.74
C ARG A 72 -13.37 8.92 -5.41
N LEU A 73 -12.53 8.99 -6.44
CA LEU A 73 -11.32 9.81 -6.41
C LEU A 73 -11.79 11.25 -6.69
N ARG A 74 -11.35 12.22 -5.89
CA ARG A 74 -11.75 13.63 -6.02
C ARG A 74 -10.82 14.36 -6.98
#